data_AF-A0A7Y6XBY0-F1
#
_entry.id   AF-A0A7Y6XBY0-F1
#
_cell.length_a   1.000
_cell.length_b   1.000
_cell.length_c   1.000
_cell.angle_alpha   90.00
_cell.angle_beta   90.00
_cell.angle_gamma   90.00
#
_symmetry.space_group_name_H-M   'P 1'
#
loop_
_entity.id
_entity.type
_entity.pdbx_description
1 polymer ?
#
loop_
_entity_poly.entity_id
_entity_poly.type
_entity_poly.pdbx_seq_one_letter_code
_entity_poly.pdbx_strand_id
1 'polypeptide(L)'
;MFDTCGGCERRGGPGEIFDWCANCELSLCARCMKRGCCGALPAESGRGAPLMLPDPPEEEEVPLPEHFGGRCCSSARAVACSCAFHWVCERHGDQHIGTHD
;
A
#
# COMPACT_ATOMS: atom_id res chain seq x y z
N MET A 1 15.69 5.88 -8.24
CA MET A 1 15.88 7.15 -7.51
C MET A 1 17.01 6.92 -6.54
N PHE A 2 18.14 7.64 -6.64
CA PHE A 2 19.23 7.49 -5.67
C PHE A 2 18.93 8.40 -4.49
N ASP A 3 18.67 7.81 -3.32
CA ASP A 3 18.36 8.58 -2.13
C ASP A 3 19.55 9.47 -1.74
N THR A 4 19.25 10.71 -1.38
CA THR A 4 20.23 11.69 -0.94
C THR A 4 20.17 11.77 0.58
N CYS A 5 21.31 11.72 1.26
CA CYS A 5 21.37 11.79 2.71
C CYS A 5 20.96 13.20 3.15
N GLY A 6 19.87 13.35 3.90
CA GLY A 6 19.41 14.66 4.36
C GLY A 6 20.34 15.34 5.37
N GLY A 7 21.31 14.62 5.94
CA GLY A 7 22.28 15.17 6.88
C GLY A 7 23.63 15.62 6.30
N CYS A 8 23.98 15.19 5.09
CA CYS A 8 25.24 15.56 4.44
C CYS A 8 25.15 15.72 2.92
N GLU A 9 23.95 15.61 2.37
CA GLU A 9 23.61 15.79 0.95
C GLU A 9 24.34 14.85 -0.03
N ARG A 10 25.07 13.84 0.48
CA ARG A 10 25.69 12.85 -0.38
C ARG A 10 24.60 11.98 -1.04
N ARG A 11 24.77 11.69 -2.31
CA ARG A 11 23.99 10.65 -3.00
C ARG A 11 24.45 9.25 -2.57
N GLY A 12 23.49 8.34 -2.48
CA GLY A 12 23.76 6.91 -2.33
C GLY A 12 24.39 6.30 -3.58
N GLY A 13 25.24 5.29 -3.37
CA GLY A 13 25.75 4.45 -4.44
C GLY A 13 24.70 3.44 -4.95
N PRO A 14 24.98 2.72 -6.05
CA PRO A 14 24.12 1.63 -6.51
C PRO A 14 23.93 0.57 -5.43
N GLY A 15 22.67 0.26 -5.08
CA GLY A 15 22.32 -0.73 -4.06
C GLY A 15 22.58 -0.29 -2.62
N GLU A 16 23.04 0.94 -2.39
CA GLU A 16 23.21 1.47 -1.05
C GLU A 16 21.85 1.88 -0.46
N ILE A 17 21.51 1.31 0.70
CA ILE A 17 20.26 1.59 1.40
C ILE A 17 20.58 2.45 2.62
N PHE A 18 20.00 3.65 2.69
CA PHE A 18 20.08 4.50 3.86
C PHE A 18 19.09 4.04 4.93
N ASP A 19 19.40 4.37 6.18
CA ASP A 19 18.42 4.28 7.25
C ASP A 19 17.65 5.61 7.33
N TRP A 20 16.67 5.71 8.20
CA TRP A 20 15.99 6.97 8.50
C TRP A 20 15.89 7.21 9.99
N CYS A 21 15.80 8.49 10.37
CA CYS A 21 15.54 8.86 11.75
C CYS A 21 14.08 8.55 12.10
N ALA A 22 13.84 7.81 13.17
CA ALA A 22 12.48 7.47 13.64
C ALA A 22 11.65 8.71 14.02
N ASN A 23 12.29 9.85 14.31
CA ASN A 23 11.60 11.06 14.77
C ASN A 23 11.30 12.08 13.66
N CYS A 24 12.20 12.26 12.68
CA CYS A 24 11.99 13.23 11.59
C CYS A 24 11.94 12.61 10.20
N GLU A 25 12.03 11.28 10.12
CA GLU A 25 11.93 10.46 8.89
C GLU A 25 12.96 10.78 7.80
N LEU A 26 13.95 11.62 8.12
CA LEU A 26 15.00 12.00 7.19
C LEU A 26 15.89 10.80 6.88
N SER A 27 16.12 10.53 5.59
CA SER A 27 17.05 9.49 5.16
C SER A 27 18.49 9.88 5.50
N LEU A 28 19.19 9.04 6.26
CA LEU A 28 20.53 9.28 6.76
C LEU A 28 21.47 8.13 6.40
N CYS A 29 22.65 8.48 5.88
CA CYS A 29 23.72 7.51 5.73
C CYS A 29 24.23 7.00 7.08
N ALA A 30 24.90 5.85 7.09
CA ALA A 30 25.47 5.25 8.30
C ALA A 30 26.34 6.22 9.14
N ARG A 31 27.06 7.14 8.48
CA ARG A 31 27.85 8.17 9.17
C ARG A 31 26.96 9.22 9.86
N CYS A 32 25.91 9.69 9.20
CA CYS A 32 24.97 10.65 9.80
C CYS A 32 24.11 10.01 10.89
N MET A 33 23.72 8.73 10.74
CA MET A 33 23.08 7.97 11.82
C MET A 33 23.95 7.92 13.08
N LYS A 34 25.25 7.61 12.94
CA LYS A 34 26.20 7.63 14.07
C LYS A 34 26.43 9.03 14.65
N ARG A 35 26.38 10.08 13.81
CA ARG A 35 26.52 11.48 14.25
C ARG A 35 25.31 11.97 15.04
N GLY A 36 24.15 11.31 14.91
CA GLY A 36 22.93 11.67 15.61
C GLY A 36 22.01 12.58 14.81
N CYS A 37 20.73 12.55 15.19
CA CYS A 37 19.65 13.36 14.63
C CYS A 37 18.58 13.57 15.72
N CYS A 38 17.86 14.70 15.68
CA CYS A 38 16.80 15.02 16.63
C CYS A 38 17.20 14.90 18.12
N GLY A 39 18.47 15.16 18.45
CA GLY A 39 18.99 15.08 19.82
C GLY A 39 19.43 13.68 20.29
N ALA A 40 19.22 12.63 19.49
CA ALA A 40 19.67 11.27 19.79
C ALA A 40 21.07 10.96 19.20
N LEU A 41 21.90 10.22 19.96
CA LEU A 41 23.27 9.81 19.61
C LEU A 41 23.50 8.31 19.95
N PRO A 42 23.49 7.39 18.96
CA PRO A 42 23.20 7.61 17.54
C PRO A 42 21.72 8.01 17.32
N ALA A 43 21.39 8.45 16.10
CA ALA A 43 20.02 8.70 15.71
C ALA A 43 19.17 7.44 15.89
N GLU A 44 17.94 7.60 16.37
CA GLU A 44 16.99 6.48 16.47
C GLU A 44 16.67 5.95 15.07
N SER A 45 16.93 4.67 14.84
CA SER A 45 16.65 4.01 13.57
C SER A 45 15.17 3.74 13.45
N GLY A 46 14.57 4.18 12.36
CA GLY A 46 13.18 3.85 12.05
C GLY A 46 12.95 2.36 11.77
N ARG A 47 14.01 1.58 11.52
CA ARG A 47 13.92 0.10 11.45
C ARG A 47 13.65 -0.54 12.80
N GLY A 48 14.01 0.15 13.88
CA GLY A 48 13.77 -0.30 15.25
C GLY A 48 12.40 0.11 15.80
N ALA A 49 11.67 0.97 15.08
CA ALA A 49 10.32 1.36 15.48
C ALA A 49 9.41 0.12 15.41
N PRO A 50 8.75 -0.27 16.50
CA PRO A 50 7.85 -1.41 16.48
C PRO A 50 6.73 -1.12 15.48
N LEU A 51 6.66 -1.94 14.43
CA LEU A 51 5.55 -2.00 13.47
C LEU A 51 4.32 -2.64 14.13
N MET A 52 3.97 -2.23 15.35
CA MET A 52 2.67 -2.59 15.92
C MET A 52 1.63 -1.81 15.13
N LEU A 53 1.20 -2.42 14.03
CA LEU A 53 -0.05 -2.04 13.40
C LEU A 53 -1.13 -2.16 14.49
N PRO A 54 -2.00 -1.16 14.66
CA PRO A 54 -3.16 -1.32 15.51
C PRO A 54 -3.93 -2.56 15.03
N ASP A 55 -4.51 -3.31 15.97
CA ASP A 55 -5.37 -4.43 15.62
C ASP A 55 -6.43 -3.95 14.62
N PRO A 56 -6.67 -4.71 13.53
CA PRO A 56 -7.71 -4.34 12.57
C PRO A 56 -9.05 -4.23 13.31
N PRO A 57 -9.90 -3.26 12.95
CA PRO A 57 -11.25 -3.18 13.51
C PRO A 57 -11.98 -4.50 13.23
N GLU A 58 -12.77 -4.98 14.20
CA GLU A 58 -13.61 -6.16 14.02
C GLU A 58 -14.55 -5.93 12.82
N GLU A 59 -14.40 -6.74 11.77
CA GLU A 59 -15.27 -6.66 10.59
C GLU A 59 -16.67 -7.18 10.98
N GLU A 60 -17.61 -6.27 11.23
CA GLU A 60 -19.03 -6.63 11.17
C GLU A 60 -19.32 -7.07 9.74
N GLU A 61 -19.69 -8.35 9.55
CA GLU A 61 -20.12 -8.91 8.26
C GLU A 61 -21.42 -8.23 7.81
N VAL A 62 -21.32 -7.03 7.24
CA VAL A 62 -22.45 -6.36 6.59
C VAL A 62 -22.66 -7.06 5.25
N PRO A 63 -23.79 -7.78 5.04
CA PRO A 63 -24.05 -8.39 3.75
C PRO A 63 -24.13 -7.29 2.68
N LEU A 64 -23.33 -7.46 1.62
CA LEU A 64 -23.33 -6.53 0.49
C LEU A 64 -24.73 -6.47 -0.15
N PRO A 65 -25.20 -5.30 -0.63
CA PRO A 65 -26.49 -5.18 -1.29
C PRO A 65 -26.62 -6.14 -2.48
N GLU A 66 -27.82 -6.69 -2.69
CA GLU A 66 -28.12 -7.78 -3.66
C GLU A 66 -27.79 -7.46 -5.13
N HIS A 67 -27.42 -6.22 -5.46
CA HIS A 67 -27.08 -5.75 -6.81
C HIS A 67 -25.74 -5.01 -6.90
N PHE A 68 -24.78 -5.30 -6.02
CA PHE A 68 -23.47 -4.66 -6.07
C PHE A 68 -22.76 -4.92 -7.41
N GLY A 69 -22.54 -3.86 -8.20
CA GLY A 69 -21.70 -3.89 -9.39
C GLY A 69 -22.28 -4.64 -10.61
N GLY A 70 -23.61 -4.78 -10.70
CA GLY A 70 -24.26 -5.38 -11.88
C GLY A 70 -24.44 -6.88 -11.87
N ARG A 71 -24.28 -7.50 -10.70
CA ARG A 71 -24.60 -8.92 -10.50
C ARG A 71 -26.11 -9.11 -10.42
N CYS A 72 -26.64 -10.06 -11.16
CA CYS A 72 -28.05 -10.46 -11.04
C CYS A 72 -28.32 -11.23 -9.74
N CYS A 73 -27.32 -11.96 -9.19
CA CYS A 73 -27.38 -12.66 -7.90
C CYS A 73 -25.99 -13.08 -7.41
N SER A 74 -25.90 -13.67 -6.21
CA SER A 74 -24.63 -14.16 -5.61
C SER A 74 -23.94 -15.28 -6.40
N SER A 75 -24.68 -16.03 -7.22
CA SER A 75 -24.14 -17.10 -8.07
C SER A 75 -23.53 -16.58 -9.39
N ALA A 76 -23.62 -15.28 -9.70
CA ALA A 76 -23.05 -14.72 -10.90
C ALA A 76 -21.52 -14.63 -10.81
N ARG A 77 -20.82 -15.11 -11.84
CA ARG A 77 -19.35 -15.10 -11.92
C ARG A 77 -18.87 -13.91 -12.77
N ALA A 78 -17.86 -13.20 -12.27
CA ALA A 78 -17.21 -12.13 -13.01
C ALA A 78 -16.33 -12.72 -14.12
N VAL A 79 -16.48 -12.21 -15.33
CA VAL A 79 -15.61 -12.45 -16.48
C VAL A 79 -14.98 -11.11 -16.85
N ALA A 80 -13.65 -11.05 -16.77
CA ALA A 80 -12.91 -9.87 -17.19
C ALA A 80 -12.93 -9.79 -18.72
N CYS A 81 -13.54 -8.74 -19.27
CA CYS A 81 -13.35 -8.31 -20.65
C CYS A 81 -12.38 -7.13 -20.64
N SER A 82 -11.61 -6.95 -21.71
CA SER A 82 -10.60 -5.89 -21.83
C SER A 82 -11.15 -4.47 -21.64
N CYS A 83 -12.47 -4.27 -21.80
CA CYS A 83 -13.13 -2.97 -21.70
C CYS A 83 -14.34 -2.94 -20.75
N ALA A 84 -14.75 -4.05 -20.12
CA ALA A 84 -15.89 -4.10 -19.20
C ALA A 84 -15.85 -5.33 -18.27
N PHE A 85 -16.53 -5.24 -17.13
CA PHE A 85 -16.84 -6.42 -16.32
C PHE A 85 -18.14 -7.05 -16.82
N HIS A 86 -18.07 -8.30 -17.25
CA HIS A 86 -19.23 -9.11 -17.66
C HIS A 86 -19.61 -10.04 -16.50
N TRP A 87 -20.91 -10.17 -16.18
CA TRP A 87 -21.39 -11.16 -15.21
C TRP A 87 -22.15 -12.29 -15.90
N VAL A 88 -21.62 -13.52 -15.83
CA VAL A 88 -22.28 -14.74 -16.36
C VAL A 88 -23.05 -15.40 -15.24
N CYS A 89 -24.33 -15.73 -15.46
CA CYS A 89 -25.13 -16.55 -14.57
C CYS A 89 -25.90 -17.63 -15.33
N GLU A 90 -25.65 -18.90 -15.05
CA GLU A 90 -26.30 -20.03 -15.74
C GLU A 90 -27.84 -20.06 -15.57
N ARG A 91 -28.38 -19.39 -14.54
CA ARG A 91 -29.83 -19.35 -14.27
C ARG A 91 -30.55 -18.15 -14.88
N HIS A 92 -29.86 -17.02 -15.01
CA HIS A 92 -30.49 -15.73 -15.35
C HIS A 92 -29.96 -15.14 -16.66
N GLY A 93 -28.99 -15.80 -17.29
CA GLY A 93 -28.36 -15.33 -18.53
C GLY A 93 -27.22 -14.35 -18.27
N ASP A 94 -26.72 -13.78 -19.36
CA ASP A 94 -25.58 -12.88 -19.36
C ASP A 94 -26.06 -11.44 -19.16
N GLN A 95 -25.55 -10.77 -18.12
CA GLN A 95 -25.86 -9.38 -17.83
C GLN A 95 -24.61 -8.51 -18.01
N HIS A 96 -24.68 -7.60 -18.98
CA HIS A 96 -23.61 -6.66 -19.30
C HIS A 96 -23.88 -5.31 -18.62
N ILE A 97 -22.90 -4.80 -17.86
CA ILE A 97 -22.86 -3.39 -17.46
C ILE A 97 -21.62 -2.75 -18.10
N GLY A 98 -21.87 -1.99 -19.15
CA GLY A 98 -20.89 -1.22 -19.89
C GLY A 98 -21.54 -0.61 -21.13
N THR A 99 -21.28 0.66 -21.39
CA THR A 99 -21.67 1.31 -22.64
C THR A 99 -20.74 0.78 -23.74
N HIS A 100 -21.23 -0.12 -24.59
CA HIS A 100 -20.71 -0.26 -25.94
C HIS A 100 -21.44 0.76 -26.80
N ASP A 101 -20.70 1.68 -27.41
CA ASP A 101 -21.13 2.30 -28.66
C ASP A 101 -20.70 1.37 -29.81
#